data_AF-A0A9Q0YG76-F1
#
_entry.id   AF-A0A9Q0YG76-F1
#
_cell.length_a   1.000
_cell.length_b   1.000
_cell.length_c   1.000
_cell.angle_alpha   90.00
_cell.angle_beta   90.00
_cell.angle_gamma   90.00
#
_symmetry.space_group_name_H-M   'P 1'
#
loop_
_entity.id
_entity.type
_entity.pdbx_description
1 polymer ?
#
loop_
_entity_poly.entity_id
_entity_poly.type
_entity_poly.pdbx_seq_one_letter_code
_entity_poly.pdbx_strand_id
1 'polypeptide(L)'
;MVLVLSCHPFASQGVISPSKEPVKCLVSGDWVFVSLISNVTEVYKIIGSECILQTTIKNSGFVEEAVFCSKGNYLATLETNVSEDTPTVQIYPGILENRNVDEDTKAANVASTRLQLESIPVCLDCCPVSGNLAVAGNEFVVIFKCDLAETQSPVFTQLLNIHISYLNIKLLNIHENFLAMAADREVHVLYVASVIEGRSTNFPQHYKCAMDAILLPSILSEEIYFHRKNEIFELKGPLCIVPRTAILVQKTNKDGR
;
A
#
# COMPACT_ATOMS: atom_id res chain seq x y z
N MET A 1 1.23 23.08 5.94
CA MET A 1 2.48 23.14 5.14
C MET A 1 3.06 21.74 5.06
N VAL A 2 3.53 21.32 3.88
CA VAL A 2 4.22 20.02 3.71
C VAL A 2 5.62 20.32 3.16
N LEU A 3 6.65 19.84 3.86
CA LEU A 3 8.06 20.08 3.51
C LEU A 3 8.63 18.88 2.77
N VAL A 4 9.18 19.09 1.58
CA VAL A 4 9.86 18.07 0.76
C VAL A 4 11.37 18.28 0.90
N LEU A 5 11.99 17.39 1.68
CA LEU A 5 13.41 17.45 1.97
C LEU A 5 14.21 16.62 0.97
N SER A 6 15.14 17.26 0.26
CA SER A 6 16.14 16.51 -0.51
C SER A 6 17.15 15.89 0.43
N CYS A 7 17.45 14.60 0.24
CA CYS A 7 18.55 13.94 0.96
C CYS A 7 19.93 14.37 0.44
N HIS A 8 20.00 15.12 -0.67
CA HIS A 8 21.26 15.65 -1.16
C HIS A 8 21.60 16.96 -0.41
N PRO A 9 22.77 17.08 0.22
CA PRO A 9 23.11 18.20 1.11
C PRO A 9 23.03 19.60 0.46
N PHE A 10 23.10 19.65 -0.87
CA PHE A 10 23.19 20.88 -1.66
C PHE A 10 21.97 21.14 -2.55
N ALA A 11 20.93 20.31 -2.46
CA ALA A 11 19.71 20.51 -3.24
C ALA A 11 18.74 21.42 -2.47
N SER A 12 18.00 22.25 -3.20
CA SER A 12 16.92 23.06 -2.64
C SER A 12 15.82 22.16 -2.06
N GLN A 13 15.15 22.66 -1.03
CA GLN A 13 13.99 22.01 -0.43
C GLN A 13 12.73 22.53 -1.11
N GLY A 14 11.79 21.63 -1.39
CA GLY A 14 10.47 21.99 -1.90
C GLY A 14 9.52 22.25 -0.75
N VAL A 15 8.64 23.24 -0.89
CA VAL A 15 7.53 23.46 0.05
C VAL A 15 6.24 23.37 -0.72
N ILE A 16 5.37 22.46 -0.30
CA ILE A 16 3.99 22.41 -0.73
C ILE A 16 3.16 23.23 0.26
N SER A 17 2.33 24.12 -0.27
CA SER A 17 1.36 24.93 0.46
C SER A 17 -0.04 24.44 0.08
N PRO A 18 -0.56 23.40 0.76
CA PRO A 18 -1.88 22.86 0.44
C PRO A 18 -2.97 23.89 0.73
N SER A 19 -4.13 23.76 0.08
CA SER A 19 -5.22 24.73 0.25
C SER A 19 -5.80 24.78 1.67
N LYS A 20 -5.65 23.69 2.42
CA LYS A 20 -6.10 23.53 3.82
C LYS A 20 -5.06 22.78 4.64
N GLU A 21 -5.38 22.56 5.92
CA GLU A 21 -4.51 21.82 6.83
C GLU A 21 -4.33 20.36 6.38
N PRO A 22 -3.09 19.90 6.17
CA PRO A 22 -2.80 18.52 5.81
C PRO A 22 -2.96 17.60 7.02
N VAL A 23 -3.63 16.48 6.83
CA VAL A 23 -3.87 15.46 7.87
C VAL A 23 -3.09 14.17 7.60
N LYS A 24 -2.90 13.84 6.32
CA LYS A 24 -2.11 12.68 5.89
C LYS A 24 -1.31 13.05 4.66
N CYS A 25 -0.12 12.46 4.55
CA CYS A 25 0.72 12.57 3.37
C CYS A 25 1.20 11.19 2.97
N LEU A 26 1.18 10.90 1.68
CA LEU A 26 1.79 9.71 1.11
C LEU A 26 2.64 10.10 -0.10
N VAL A 27 3.68 9.31 -0.36
CA VAL A 27 4.62 9.55 -1.46
C VAL A 27 4.80 8.26 -2.24
N SER A 28 4.81 8.37 -3.57
CA SER A 28 5.10 7.25 -4.47
C SER A 28 5.85 7.76 -5.70
N GLY A 29 7.15 7.46 -5.78
CA GLY A 29 8.04 8.03 -6.79
C GLY A 29 8.03 9.56 -6.72
N ASP A 30 7.70 10.20 -7.84
CA ASP A 30 7.62 11.66 -7.96
C ASP A 30 6.26 12.24 -7.56
N TRP A 31 5.36 11.43 -7.01
CA TRP A 31 4.00 11.86 -6.66
C TRP A 31 3.83 11.99 -5.16
N VAL A 32 3.24 13.10 -4.74
CA VAL A 32 2.89 13.41 -3.35
C VAL A 32 1.38 13.61 -3.26
N PHE A 33 0.73 12.87 -2.37
CA PHE A 33 -0.69 13.02 -2.13
C PHE A 33 -0.86 13.57 -0.72
N VAL A 34 -1.61 14.64 -0.62
CA VAL A 34 -1.83 15.39 0.61
C VAL A 34 -3.32 15.37 0.89
N SER A 35 -3.74 14.51 1.83
CA SER A 35 -5.12 14.51 2.31
C SER A 35 -5.29 15.63 3.33
N LEU A 36 -6.38 16.38 3.19
CA LEU A 36 -6.67 17.59 3.93
C LEU A 36 -7.83 17.38 4.89
N ILE A 37 -7.92 18.22 5.91
CA ILE A 37 -9.05 18.26 6.86
C ILE A 37 -10.41 18.52 6.18
N SER A 38 -10.40 19.03 4.95
CA SER A 38 -11.60 19.32 4.16
C SER A 38 -12.10 18.13 3.33
N ASN A 39 -11.71 16.89 3.64
CA ASN A 39 -12.04 15.66 2.89
C ASN A 39 -11.67 15.78 1.41
N VAL A 40 -10.49 16.32 1.17
CA VAL A 40 -9.93 16.54 -0.16
C VAL A 40 -8.51 16.02 -0.15
N THR A 41 -8.12 15.31 -1.20
CA THR A 41 -6.74 14.89 -1.41
C THR A 41 -6.17 15.63 -2.61
N GLU A 42 -5.16 16.46 -2.36
CA GLU A 42 -4.41 17.17 -3.40
C GLU A 42 -3.23 16.31 -3.86
N VAL A 43 -3.09 16.16 -5.17
CA VAL A 43 -2.05 15.31 -5.78
C VAL A 43 -1.06 16.20 -6.51
N TYR A 44 0.18 16.19 -6.03
CA TYR A 44 1.29 16.96 -6.55
C TYR A 44 2.28 16.06 -7.28
N LYS A 45 2.90 16.60 -8.32
CA LYS A 45 4.06 16.00 -8.99
C LYS A 45 5.30 16.81 -8.68
N ILE A 46 6.35 16.12 -8.25
CA ILE A 46 7.68 16.68 -8.04
C ILE A 46 8.38 16.74 -9.40
N ILE A 47 8.75 17.93 -9.84
CA ILE A 47 9.51 18.15 -11.08
C ILE A 47 10.73 18.99 -10.73
N GLY A 48 11.89 18.33 -10.61
CA GLY A 48 13.10 18.98 -10.11
C GLY A 48 12.92 19.44 -8.66
N SER A 49 12.98 20.75 -8.42
CA SER A 49 12.75 21.36 -7.09
C SER A 49 11.32 21.86 -6.88
N GLU A 50 10.47 21.78 -7.90
CA GLU A 50 9.10 22.30 -7.84
C GLU A 50 8.11 21.18 -7.52
N CYS A 51 7.02 21.54 -6.84
CA CYS A 51 5.89 20.65 -6.58
C CYS A 51 4.64 21.25 -7.20
N ILE A 52 4.14 20.64 -8.28
CA ILE A 52 3.04 21.18 -9.08
C ILE A 52 1.77 20.39 -8.78
N LEU A 53 0.71 21.08 -8.36
CA LEU A 53 -0.61 20.47 -8.18
C LEU A 53 -1.10 19.94 -9.54
N GLN A 54 -1.36 18.65 -9.62
CA GLN A 54 -1.84 18.00 -10.85
C GLN A 54 -3.35 17.80 -10.80
N THR A 55 -3.88 17.38 -9.65
CA THR A 55 -5.30 17.13 -9.50
C THR A 55 -5.73 17.18 -8.04
N THR A 56 -7.04 17.21 -7.85
CA THR A 56 -7.69 17.22 -6.54
C THR A 56 -8.79 16.17 -6.55
N ILE A 57 -8.79 15.30 -5.55
CA ILE A 57 -9.75 14.22 -5.35
C ILE A 57 -10.67 14.62 -4.21
N LYS A 58 -11.98 14.53 -4.42
CA LYS A 58 -12.96 14.70 -3.34
C LYS A 58 -13.16 13.36 -2.63
N ASN A 59 -12.74 13.29 -1.37
CA ASN A 59 -12.93 12.11 -0.54
C ASN A 59 -14.40 12.01 -0.08
N SER A 60 -14.85 10.79 0.20
CA SER A 60 -16.17 10.54 0.76
C SER A 60 -16.21 10.88 2.25
N GLY A 61 -15.09 10.74 2.96
CA GLY A 61 -14.93 11.07 4.37
C GLY A 61 -13.53 11.56 4.72
N PHE A 62 -13.22 11.54 6.02
CA PHE A 62 -11.90 11.88 6.54
C PHE A 62 -10.94 10.73 6.30
N VAL A 63 -9.79 11.00 5.68
CA VAL A 63 -8.81 9.97 5.33
C VAL A 63 -7.93 9.63 6.53
N GLU A 64 -8.10 8.43 7.08
CA GLU A 64 -7.28 7.90 8.19
C GLU A 64 -6.00 7.22 7.66
N GLU A 65 -6.15 6.50 6.55
CA GLU A 65 -5.07 5.80 5.87
C GLU A 65 -5.23 5.89 4.36
N ALA A 66 -4.11 5.84 3.64
CA ALA A 66 -4.11 5.89 2.20
C ALA A 66 -2.87 5.22 1.62
N VAL A 67 -3.06 4.46 0.55
CA VAL A 67 -1.97 3.88 -0.24
C VAL A 67 -2.22 4.09 -1.72
N PHE A 68 -1.15 4.38 -2.45
CA PHE A 68 -1.20 4.55 -3.90
C PHE A 68 -0.46 3.43 -4.60
N CYS A 69 -1.16 2.78 -5.53
CA CYS A 69 -0.59 1.74 -6.37
C CYS A 69 -0.35 2.28 -7.78
N SER A 70 0.93 2.43 -8.14
CA SER A 70 1.30 2.82 -9.51
C SER A 70 0.97 1.74 -10.53
N LYS A 71 1.13 0.46 -10.17
CA LYS A 71 0.86 -0.68 -11.04
C LYS A 71 -0.62 -0.75 -11.43
N GLY A 72 -1.52 -0.56 -10.47
CA GLY A 72 -2.96 -0.55 -10.69
C GLY A 72 -3.54 0.83 -11.03
N ASN A 73 -2.71 1.88 -11.01
CA ASN A 73 -3.12 3.29 -11.12
C ASN A 73 -4.36 3.63 -10.29
N TYR A 74 -4.30 3.35 -8.99
CA TYR A 74 -5.39 3.70 -8.07
C TYR A 74 -4.85 4.20 -6.73
N LEU A 75 -5.65 5.05 -6.08
CA LEU A 75 -5.50 5.42 -4.69
C LEU A 75 -6.56 4.68 -3.88
N ALA A 76 -6.15 3.89 -2.90
CA ALA A 76 -7.06 3.31 -1.92
C ALA A 76 -6.95 4.11 -0.61
N THR A 77 -8.09 4.45 -0.02
CA THR A 77 -8.17 5.21 1.23
C THR A 77 -9.07 4.50 2.23
N LEU A 78 -8.71 4.61 3.50
CA LEU A 78 -9.55 4.27 4.63
C LEU A 78 -10.19 5.57 5.12
N GLU A 79 -11.51 5.67 4.98
CA GLU A 79 -12.24 6.90 5.20
C GLU A 79 -13.35 6.75 6.22
N THR A 80 -13.37 7.64 7.20
CA THR A 80 -14.45 7.73 8.19
C THR A 80 -15.36 8.90 7.84
N ASN A 81 -16.63 8.60 7.61
CA ASN A 81 -17.64 9.62 7.36
C ASN A 81 -18.34 9.98 8.68
N VAL A 82 -18.63 11.27 8.87
CA VAL A 82 -19.36 11.81 10.03
C VAL A 82 -20.71 11.10 10.20
N SER A 83 -21.33 10.63 9.12
CA SER A 83 -22.62 9.96 9.17
C SER A 83 -22.58 8.46 9.48
N GLU A 84 -21.45 7.78 9.24
CA GLU A 84 -21.40 6.31 9.26
C GLU A 84 -20.57 5.73 10.42
N ASP A 85 -19.83 6.56 11.16
CA ASP A 85 -19.00 6.24 12.36
C ASP A 85 -18.08 5.01 12.23
N THR A 86 -18.00 4.43 11.04
CA THR A 86 -17.26 3.22 10.72
C THR A 86 -16.37 3.52 9.51
N PRO A 87 -15.06 3.24 9.63
CA PRO A 87 -14.13 3.38 8.52
C PRO A 87 -14.55 2.51 7.32
N THR A 88 -14.42 3.06 6.13
CA THR A 88 -14.76 2.40 4.87
C THR A 88 -13.60 2.47 3.91
N VAL A 89 -13.36 1.43 3.12
CA VAL A 89 -12.32 1.47 2.09
C VAL A 89 -12.91 2.01 0.79
N GLN A 90 -12.35 3.14 0.32
CA GLN A 90 -12.67 3.75 -0.97
C GLN A 90 -11.51 3.54 -1.95
N ILE A 91 -11.86 3.30 -3.21
CA ILE A 91 -10.90 3.15 -4.30
C ILE A 91 -11.15 4.22 -5.34
N TYR A 92 -10.13 5.02 -5.62
CA TYR A 92 -10.11 6.05 -6.64
C TYR A 92 -9.20 5.62 -7.80
N PRO A 93 -9.76 5.16 -8.92
CA PRO A 93 -9.01 4.72 -10.09
C PRO A 93 -8.51 5.87 -10.96
N GLY A 94 -7.49 5.62 -11.77
CA GLY A 94 -7.09 6.51 -12.87
C GLY A 94 -6.46 7.82 -12.41
N ILE A 95 -5.76 7.83 -11.27
CA ILE A 95 -5.27 9.07 -10.67
C ILE A 95 -4.19 9.75 -11.53
N LEU A 96 -3.32 8.97 -12.15
CA LEU A 96 -2.19 9.48 -12.93
C LEU A 96 -2.49 9.64 -14.42
N GLU A 97 -3.74 9.48 -14.86
CA GLU A 97 -4.08 9.71 -16.26
C GLU A 97 -3.97 11.19 -16.60
N ASN A 98 -3.30 11.51 -17.72
CA ASN A 98 -3.20 12.87 -18.26
C ASN A 98 -4.61 13.36 -18.68
N ARG A 99 -5.38 13.84 -17.70
CA ARG A 99 -6.52 14.69 -18.00
C ARG A 99 -5.90 16.01 -18.45
N ASN A 100 -6.15 16.41 -19.70
CA ASN A 100 -5.76 17.73 -20.19
C ASN A 100 -6.35 18.75 -19.21
N VAL A 101 -5.48 19.31 -18.37
CA VAL A 101 -5.85 20.33 -17.40
C VAL A 101 -6.04 21.60 -18.20
N ASP A 102 -7.28 21.87 -18.63
CA ASP A 102 -7.68 23.25 -18.88
C ASP A 102 -7.46 24.01 -17.55
N GLU A 103 -6.83 25.18 -17.63
CA GLU A 103 -6.24 25.97 -16.52
C GLU A 103 -7.18 26.36 -15.37
N ASP A 104 -8.45 25.94 -15.39
CA ASP A 104 -9.39 26.17 -14.30
C ASP A 104 -9.50 24.95 -13.39
N THR A 105 -8.69 24.97 -12.33
CA THR A 105 -8.83 24.33 -10.99
C THR A 105 -10.20 23.71 -10.65
N LYS A 106 -10.65 22.71 -11.40
CA LYS A 106 -11.87 21.96 -11.11
C LYS A 106 -11.44 20.62 -10.58
N ALA A 107 -11.75 20.39 -9.31
CA ALA A 107 -11.63 19.09 -8.67
C ALA A 107 -12.08 18.01 -9.65
N ALA A 108 -11.17 17.11 -9.99
CA ALA A 108 -11.50 16.00 -10.84
C ALA A 108 -12.50 15.15 -10.06
N ASN A 109 -13.74 15.07 -10.54
CA ASN A 109 -14.72 14.12 -10.02
C ASN A 109 -14.28 12.71 -10.42
N VAL A 110 -13.26 12.19 -9.72
CA VAL A 110 -12.85 10.80 -9.82
C VAL A 110 -13.91 9.99 -9.08
N ALA A 111 -14.66 9.18 -9.83
CA ALA A 111 -15.64 8.29 -9.24
C ALA A 111 -14.93 7.27 -8.34
N SER A 112 -15.31 7.20 -7.07
CA SER A 112 -14.81 6.19 -6.16
C SER A 112 -15.71 4.95 -6.16
N THR A 113 -15.12 3.81 -5.81
CA THR A 113 -15.85 2.58 -5.48
C THR A 113 -15.58 2.21 -4.04
N ARG A 114 -16.64 1.98 -3.26
CA ARG A 114 -16.56 1.47 -1.89
C ARG A 114 -16.41 -0.04 -1.90
N LEU A 115 -15.41 -0.56 -1.20
CA LEU A 115 -15.32 -2.00 -0.95
C LEU A 115 -16.27 -2.41 0.17
N GLN A 116 -16.94 -3.55 -0.05
CA GLN A 116 -17.79 -4.18 0.97
C GLN A 116 -16.91 -5.12 1.80
N LEU A 117 -16.89 -4.89 3.11
CA LEU A 117 -16.13 -5.68 4.08
C LEU A 117 -17.09 -6.17 5.17
N GLU A 118 -16.86 -7.37 5.66
CA GLU A 118 -17.68 -7.97 6.72
C GLU A 118 -17.36 -7.40 8.11
N SER A 119 -16.24 -6.70 8.24
CA SER A 119 -15.71 -6.21 9.51
C SER A 119 -14.95 -4.90 9.31
N ILE A 120 -14.72 -4.18 10.41
CA ILE A 120 -14.16 -2.83 10.38
C ILE A 120 -12.68 -2.89 9.96
N PRO A 121 -12.31 -2.27 8.82
CA PRO A 121 -10.92 -2.15 8.41
C PRO A 121 -10.15 -1.20 9.32
N VAL A 122 -8.87 -1.51 9.54
CA VAL A 122 -7.94 -0.76 10.39
C VAL A 122 -6.75 -0.24 9.58
N CYS A 123 -6.22 -1.04 8.65
CA CYS A 123 -5.12 -0.63 7.79
C CYS A 123 -5.18 -1.32 6.43
N LEU A 124 -4.40 -0.82 5.48
CA LEU A 124 -4.40 -1.32 4.10
C LEU A 124 -3.03 -1.13 3.44
N ASP A 125 -2.72 -2.00 2.48
CA ASP A 125 -1.51 -1.85 1.65
C ASP A 125 -1.74 -2.38 0.25
N CYS A 126 -0.98 -1.88 -0.71
CA CYS A 126 -1.06 -2.31 -2.11
C CYS A 126 0.25 -2.93 -2.59
N CYS A 127 0.13 -4.02 -3.34
CA CYS A 127 1.27 -4.72 -3.91
C CYS A 127 1.81 -3.91 -5.11
N PRO A 128 3.08 -3.46 -5.09
CA PRO A 128 3.64 -2.69 -6.19
C PRO A 128 3.86 -3.52 -7.46
N VAL A 129 3.86 -4.86 -7.35
CA VAL A 129 4.13 -5.76 -8.48
C VAL A 129 2.84 -6.23 -9.16
N SER A 130 1.88 -6.75 -8.39
CA SER A 130 0.62 -7.28 -8.93
C SER A 130 -0.48 -6.22 -9.03
N GLY A 131 -0.40 -5.16 -8.24
CA GLY A 131 -1.48 -4.18 -8.10
C GLY A 131 -2.58 -4.60 -7.13
N ASN A 132 -2.47 -5.77 -6.49
CA ASN A 132 -3.48 -6.25 -5.54
C ASN A 132 -3.54 -5.33 -4.30
N LEU A 133 -4.70 -5.24 -3.69
CA LEU A 133 -4.94 -4.49 -2.47
C LEU A 133 -5.16 -5.46 -1.31
N ALA A 134 -4.43 -5.30 -0.22
CA ALA A 134 -4.69 -5.99 1.04
C ALA A 134 -5.34 -5.00 2.02
N VAL A 135 -6.35 -5.47 2.73
CA VAL A 135 -7.06 -4.71 3.76
C VAL A 135 -7.09 -5.57 5.02
N ALA A 136 -6.66 -5.02 6.15
CA ALA A 136 -6.67 -5.70 7.43
C ALA A 136 -7.57 -4.99 8.42
N GLY A 137 -8.22 -5.77 9.28
CA GLY A 137 -8.84 -5.30 10.51
C GLY A 137 -8.26 -6.04 11.73
N ASN A 138 -8.93 -5.91 12.88
CA ASN A 138 -8.40 -6.44 14.15
C ASN A 138 -8.16 -7.96 14.15
N GLU A 139 -8.81 -8.75 13.30
CA GLU A 139 -8.70 -10.21 13.29
C GLU A 139 -8.79 -10.82 11.89
N PHE A 140 -8.66 -9.99 10.85
CA PHE A 140 -8.81 -10.46 9.47
C PHE A 140 -7.89 -9.72 8.51
N VAL A 141 -7.53 -10.39 7.42
CA VAL A 141 -6.96 -9.76 6.23
C VAL A 141 -7.69 -10.25 5.00
N VAL A 142 -8.21 -9.33 4.20
CA VAL A 142 -8.77 -9.61 2.88
C VAL A 142 -7.81 -9.12 1.81
N ILE A 143 -7.49 -9.97 0.85
CA ILE A 143 -6.73 -9.61 -0.36
C ILE A 143 -7.71 -9.51 -1.51
N PHE A 144 -7.71 -8.35 -2.17
CA PHE A 144 -8.43 -8.08 -3.39
C PHE A 144 -7.48 -8.13 -4.58
N LYS A 145 -7.85 -8.91 -5.59
CA LYS A 145 -7.19 -8.92 -6.88
C LYS A 145 -7.58 -7.66 -7.65
N CYS A 146 -6.58 -6.97 -8.19
CA CYS A 146 -6.79 -5.84 -9.08
C CYS A 146 -6.70 -6.32 -10.53
N ASP A 147 -7.84 -6.36 -11.21
CA ASP A 147 -7.91 -6.70 -12.62
C ASP A 147 -7.95 -5.41 -13.46
N LEU A 148 -6.86 -5.17 -14.19
CA LEU A 148 -6.74 -4.09 -15.16
C LEU A 148 -7.31 -4.58 -16.49
N ALA A 149 -8.59 -4.30 -16.76
CA ALA A 149 -9.10 -4.43 -18.11
C ALA A 149 -8.50 -3.29 -18.97
N GLU A 150 -7.97 -3.59 -20.15
CA GLU A 150 -7.21 -2.66 -21.02
C GLU A 150 -7.91 -1.32 -21.34
N THR A 151 -9.20 -1.18 -21.05
CA THR A 151 -10.02 -0.01 -21.39
C THR A 151 -10.92 0.49 -20.25
N GLN A 152 -10.81 -0.07 -19.04
CA GLN A 152 -11.71 0.28 -17.92
C GLN A 152 -10.96 0.51 -16.61
N SER A 153 -11.62 1.19 -15.68
CA SER A 153 -11.16 1.35 -14.30
C SER A 153 -10.84 -0.02 -13.67
N PRO A 154 -9.80 -0.14 -12.81
CA PRO A 154 -9.46 -1.38 -12.12
C PRO A 154 -10.68 -1.95 -11.39
N VAL A 155 -10.92 -3.24 -11.61
CA VAL A 155 -11.97 -3.99 -10.93
C VAL A 155 -11.34 -4.78 -9.80
N PHE A 156 -11.93 -4.69 -8.62
CA PHE A 156 -11.45 -5.38 -7.43
C PHE A 156 -12.35 -6.57 -7.12
N THR A 157 -11.76 -7.76 -7.14
CA THR A 157 -12.44 -9.01 -6.77
C THR A 157 -11.77 -9.59 -5.53
N GLN A 158 -12.56 -10.07 -4.57
CA GLN A 158 -12.00 -10.70 -3.38
C GLN A 158 -11.31 -12.00 -3.78
N LEU A 159 -10.00 -12.09 -3.50
CA LEU A 159 -9.15 -13.24 -3.81
C LEU A 159 -9.04 -14.20 -2.63
N LEU A 160 -8.78 -13.66 -1.45
CA LEU A 160 -8.53 -14.44 -0.24
C LEU A 160 -9.01 -13.67 0.99
N ASN A 161 -9.56 -14.39 1.96
CA ASN A 161 -9.85 -13.88 3.30
C ASN A 161 -9.11 -14.77 4.31
N ILE A 162 -8.29 -14.15 5.15
CA ILE A 162 -7.46 -14.79 6.16
C ILE A 162 -7.95 -14.33 7.52
N HIS A 163 -8.36 -15.27 8.38
CA HIS A 163 -8.80 -14.97 9.73
C HIS A 163 -7.67 -15.25 10.73
N ILE A 164 -7.35 -14.28 11.57
CA ILE A 164 -6.24 -14.30 12.53
C ILE A 164 -6.75 -13.74 13.87
N SER A 165 -7.54 -14.55 14.59
CA SER A 165 -8.25 -14.13 15.81
C SER A 165 -7.36 -13.72 16.99
N TYR A 166 -6.06 -14.05 16.96
CA TYR A 166 -5.15 -13.78 18.07
C TYR A 166 -4.30 -12.52 17.86
N LEU A 167 -4.35 -11.89 16.68
CA LEU A 167 -3.45 -10.82 16.30
C LEU A 167 -4.22 -9.52 16.04
N ASN A 168 -4.08 -8.53 16.92
CA ASN A 168 -4.64 -7.19 16.71
C ASN A 168 -3.79 -6.40 15.70
N ILE A 169 -4.09 -6.55 14.41
CA ILE A 169 -3.27 -6.00 13.32
C ILE A 169 -3.31 -4.46 13.34
N LYS A 170 -2.13 -3.85 13.38
CA LYS A 170 -1.92 -2.39 13.33
C LYS A 170 -1.27 -1.93 12.04
N LEU A 171 -0.41 -2.77 11.45
CA LEU A 171 0.25 -2.48 10.18
C LEU A 171 0.16 -3.68 9.26
N LEU A 172 0.05 -3.40 7.98
CA LEU A 172 -0.03 -4.38 6.91
C LEU A 172 1.00 -4.04 5.84
N ASN A 173 1.65 -5.05 5.30
CA ASN A 173 2.44 -4.90 4.08
C ASN A 173 2.24 -6.08 3.15
N ILE A 174 2.00 -5.83 1.86
CA ILE A 174 1.86 -6.87 0.85
C ILE A 174 2.88 -6.68 -0.27
N HIS A 175 3.61 -7.76 -0.55
CA HIS A 175 4.53 -7.81 -1.67
C HIS A 175 4.48 -9.19 -2.32
N GLU A 176 3.89 -9.26 -3.51
CA GLU A 176 3.67 -10.51 -4.23
C GLU A 176 2.94 -11.54 -3.37
N ASN A 177 3.58 -12.68 -3.09
CA ASN A 177 3.04 -13.76 -2.27
C ASN A 177 3.36 -13.59 -0.78
N PHE A 178 3.97 -12.48 -0.36
CA PHE A 178 4.29 -12.24 1.04
C PHE A 178 3.35 -11.21 1.63
N LEU A 179 2.86 -11.51 2.83
CA LEU A 179 2.02 -10.64 3.63
C LEU A 179 2.68 -10.49 5.00
N ALA A 180 3.13 -9.29 5.33
CA ALA A 180 3.63 -8.96 6.65
C ALA A 180 2.54 -8.22 7.44
N MET A 181 2.35 -8.60 8.70
CA MET A 181 1.38 -8.00 9.60
C MET A 181 2.09 -7.73 10.92
N ALA A 182 1.91 -6.53 11.46
CA ALA A 182 2.43 -6.18 12.77
C ALA A 182 1.28 -5.89 13.74
N ALA A 183 1.39 -6.44 14.94
CA ALA A 183 0.67 -6.02 16.13
C ALA A 183 1.66 -5.36 17.11
N ASP A 184 1.17 -4.98 18.30
CA ASP A 184 1.97 -4.25 19.29
C ASP A 184 3.27 -4.98 19.70
N ARG A 185 3.25 -6.32 19.73
CA ARG A 185 4.34 -7.15 20.29
C ARG A 185 5.00 -8.11 19.32
N GLU A 186 4.44 -8.27 18.13
CA GLU A 186 4.84 -9.32 17.21
C GLU A 186 4.61 -8.93 15.76
N VAL A 187 5.49 -9.44 14.91
CA VAL A 187 5.35 -9.37 13.45
C VAL A 187 5.23 -10.77 12.92
N HIS A 188 4.21 -10.98 12.10
CA HIS A 188 3.91 -12.23 11.41
C HIS A 188 4.11 -12.01 9.92
N VAL A 189 4.85 -12.91 9.27
CA VAL A 189 5.00 -12.91 7.81
C VAL A 189 4.40 -14.21 7.29
N LEU A 190 3.40 -14.08 6.44
CA LEU A 190 2.73 -15.18 5.76
C LEU A 190 3.23 -15.26 4.32
N TYR A 191 3.51 -16.47 3.87
CA TYR A 191 3.59 -16.77 2.44
C TYR A 191 2.23 -17.29 1.95
N VAL A 192 1.66 -16.63 0.95
CA VAL A 192 0.36 -16.91 0.36
C VAL A 192 0.55 -17.29 -1.10
N ALA A 193 0.52 -18.58 -1.40
CA ALA A 193 0.89 -19.13 -2.71
C ALA A 193 -0.01 -18.66 -3.89
N SER A 194 -1.24 -18.22 -3.61
CA SER A 194 -2.28 -17.92 -4.61
C SER A 194 -2.36 -16.44 -5.03
N VAL A 195 -1.51 -15.54 -4.51
CA VAL A 195 -1.61 -14.10 -4.84
C VAL A 195 -1.19 -13.82 -6.29
N ILE A 196 -0.35 -14.68 -6.88
CA ILE A 196 0.08 -14.63 -8.27
C ILE A 196 -0.42 -15.88 -9.02
N GLU A 197 -1.72 -16.00 -9.25
CA GLU A 197 -2.20 -16.98 -10.24
C GLU A 197 -1.91 -16.47 -11.65
N GLY A 198 -0.79 -16.95 -12.20
CA GLY A 198 -0.31 -16.65 -13.55
C GLY A 198 1.03 -17.31 -13.90
N ARG A 199 1.77 -17.82 -12.91
CA ARG A 199 2.89 -18.74 -13.14
C ARG A 199 2.60 -20.06 -12.45
N SER A 200 2.40 -21.10 -13.27
CA SER A 200 2.45 -22.49 -12.83
C SER A 200 3.76 -22.74 -12.09
N THR A 201 3.71 -22.70 -10.77
CA THR A 201 4.70 -23.39 -9.96
C THR A 201 4.19 -24.81 -9.85
N ASN A 202 4.87 -25.72 -10.54
CA ASN A 202 4.60 -27.15 -10.45
C ASN A 202 4.87 -27.61 -9.00
N PHE A 203 3.87 -27.46 -8.13
CA PHE A 203 3.90 -28.08 -6.82
C PHE A 203 3.55 -29.58 -6.97
N PRO A 204 4.22 -30.48 -6.21
CA PRO A 204 3.89 -31.89 -6.17
C PRO A 204 2.41 -32.12 -5.87
N GLN A 205 1.81 -33.13 -6.50
CA GLN A 205 0.36 -33.38 -6.52
C GLN A 205 -0.27 -33.59 -5.12
N HIS A 206 0.52 -33.85 -4.09
CA HIS A 206 0.08 -33.96 -2.69
C HIS A 206 -0.08 -32.60 -1.96
N TYR A 207 0.38 -31.49 -2.54
CA TYR A 207 0.14 -30.13 -2.04
C TYR A 207 -1.09 -29.45 -2.65
N LYS A 208 -1.79 -30.10 -3.61
CA LYS A 208 -2.94 -29.51 -4.32
C LYS A 208 -4.25 -29.47 -3.51
N CYS A 209 -4.27 -29.98 -2.28
CA CYS A 209 -5.48 -30.07 -1.46
C CYS A 209 -5.47 -29.22 -0.19
N ALA A 210 -4.47 -28.35 0.01
CA ALA A 210 -4.44 -27.41 1.13
C ALA A 210 -3.88 -26.07 0.64
N MET A 211 -4.74 -25.05 0.55
CA MET A 211 -4.33 -23.65 0.34
C MET A 211 -3.76 -23.13 1.66
N ASP A 212 -2.54 -23.53 1.99
CA ASP A 212 -1.93 -23.19 3.28
C ASP A 212 -1.19 -21.85 3.17
N ALA A 213 -1.68 -20.84 3.89
CA ALA A 213 -0.84 -19.70 4.26
C ALA A 213 0.21 -20.21 5.26
N ILE A 214 1.48 -20.20 4.88
CA ILE A 214 2.55 -20.69 5.75
C ILE A 214 3.02 -19.52 6.60
N LEU A 215 2.81 -19.62 7.92
CA LEU A 215 3.38 -18.69 8.88
C LEU A 215 4.90 -18.89 8.95
N LEU A 216 5.65 -17.86 8.60
CA LEU A 216 7.09 -17.79 8.86
C LEU A 216 7.30 -17.51 10.36
N PRO A 217 8.43 -17.95 10.96
CA PRO A 217 8.66 -17.82 12.40
C PRO A 217 8.41 -16.39 12.90
N SER A 218 7.52 -16.24 13.88
CA SER A 218 7.16 -14.95 14.47
C SER A 218 8.36 -14.31 15.16
N ILE A 219 8.53 -12.99 14.99
CA ILE A 219 9.62 -12.21 15.58
C ILE A 219 9.02 -11.23 16.59
N LEU A 220 9.61 -11.16 17.80
CA LEU A 220 9.23 -10.18 18.83
C LEU A 220 9.57 -8.75 18.38
N SER A 221 8.67 -7.80 18.64
CA SER A 221 8.65 -6.47 17.99
C SER A 221 9.73 -5.47 18.42
N GLU A 222 10.65 -5.82 19.31
CA GLU A 222 11.40 -4.79 20.06
C GLU A 222 12.43 -3.99 19.25
N GLU A 223 12.83 -4.40 18.03
CA GLU A 223 13.81 -3.62 17.24
C GLU A 223 13.63 -3.76 15.70
N ILE A 224 12.46 -3.42 15.15
CA ILE A 224 12.26 -3.41 13.69
C ILE A 224 12.18 -1.97 13.16
N TYR A 225 13.26 -1.52 12.51
CA TYR A 225 13.28 -0.25 11.77
C TYR A 225 12.99 -0.50 10.29
N PHE A 226 11.88 0.06 9.79
CA PHE A 226 11.52 0.04 8.38
C PHE A 226 12.17 1.22 7.64
N HIS A 227 13.07 0.95 6.67
CA HIS A 227 13.56 1.99 5.77
C HIS A 227 13.25 1.65 4.31
N ARG A 228 12.30 2.40 3.74
CA ARG A 228 11.94 2.31 2.31
C ARG A 228 12.94 3.10 1.47
N LYS A 229 14.11 2.52 1.17
CA LYS A 229 15.00 3.04 0.13
C LYS A 229 15.69 1.89 -0.60
N ASN A 230 15.23 1.65 -1.83
CA ASN A 230 15.84 0.82 -2.87
C ASN A 230 16.03 -0.68 -2.52
N GLU A 231 15.02 -1.49 -2.85
CA GLU A 231 15.13 -2.90 -3.29
C GLU A 231 16.01 -3.88 -2.48
N ILE A 232 16.22 -3.65 -1.18
CA ILE A 232 16.81 -4.64 -0.27
C ILE A 232 16.08 -4.58 1.08
N PHE A 233 15.55 -5.73 1.52
CA PHE A 233 15.15 -5.93 2.91
C PHE A 233 16.40 -6.23 3.74
N GLU A 234 16.85 -5.28 4.55
CA GLU A 234 17.98 -5.49 5.48
C GLU A 234 17.48 -5.36 6.92
N LEU A 235 17.28 -6.50 7.59
CA LEU A 235 17.05 -6.57 9.04
C LEU A 235 18.42 -6.62 9.74
N LYS A 236 18.79 -5.54 10.44
CA LYS A 236 19.99 -5.49 11.30
C LYS A 236 19.57 -5.55 12.77
N GLY A 237 19.84 -6.68 13.41
CA GLY A 237 19.76 -6.85 14.87
C GLY A 237 21.15 -7.03 15.49
N PRO A 238 21.36 -6.67 16.76
CA PRO A 238 22.66 -6.78 17.41
C PRO A 238 23.07 -8.24 17.67
N LEU A 239 24.39 -8.44 17.62
CA LEU A 239 25.12 -9.66 17.90
C LEU A 239 24.73 -10.23 19.27
N CYS A 240 24.15 -11.44 19.30
CA CYS A 240 24.55 -12.53 20.21
C CYS A 240 23.75 -13.83 19.94
N ILE A 241 24.48 -14.89 19.56
CA ILE A 241 24.17 -16.32 19.71
C ILE A 241 22.97 -16.89 18.89
N VAL A 242 23.12 -16.88 17.55
CA VAL A 242 22.93 -18.00 16.58
C VAL A 242 21.75 -19.01 16.79
N PRO A 243 20.94 -19.37 15.75
CA PRO A 243 20.33 -18.54 14.68
C PRO A 243 18.89 -19.00 14.29
N ARG A 244 18.25 -18.30 13.32
CA ARG A 244 17.36 -18.78 12.21
C ARG A 244 16.15 -17.82 12.05
N THR A 245 15.98 -17.02 11.00
CA THR A 245 16.45 -17.11 9.62
C THR A 245 16.31 -15.73 8.94
N ALA A 246 17.34 -15.32 8.21
CA ALA A 246 17.28 -14.26 7.20
C ALA A 246 16.91 -14.89 5.85
N ILE A 247 16.02 -14.25 5.07
CA ILE A 247 15.81 -14.61 3.66
C ILE A 247 16.47 -13.53 2.80
N LEU A 248 17.67 -13.83 2.32
CA LEU A 248 18.38 -13.07 1.31
C LEU A 248 17.98 -13.63 -0.07
N VAL A 249 17.36 -12.82 -0.93
CA VAL A 249 17.19 -13.17 -2.36
C VAL A 249 18.08 -12.26 -3.18
N GLN A 250 19.30 -12.72 -3.46
CA GLN A 250 20.21 -12.07 -4.40
C GLN A 250 19.99 -12.68 -5.80
N LYS A 251 19.62 -11.85 -6.78
CA LYS A 251 19.66 -12.22 -8.19
C LYS A 251 21.12 -12.23 -8.65
N THR A 252 21.72 -13.40 -8.85
CA THR A 252 22.97 -13.50 -9.61
C THR A 252 22.66 -13.46 -11.09
N ASN A 253 23.05 -12.39 -11.79
CA ASN A 253 23.23 -12.46 -13.23
C ASN A 253 24.37 -13.44 -13.51
N LYS A 254 24.04 -14.55 -14.18
CA LYS A 254 25.03 -15.36 -14.91
C LYS A 254 24.82 -15.10 -16.39
N ASP A 255 25.32 -13.97 -16.87
CA ASP A 255 25.89 -13.95 -18.21
C ASP A 255 27.30 -14.50 -18.08
N GLY A 256 27.49 -15.66 -18.70
CA GLY A 256 28.70 -16.45 -18.58
C GLY A 256 28.66 -17.67 -19.48
N ARG A 257 28.17 -17.50 -20.71
CA ARG A 257 28.60 -18.16 -21.95
C ARG A 257 27.93 -17.49 -23.14
#